data_AF-A0A4Q1RLK5-F1
#
_entry.id   AF-A0A4Q1RLK5-F1
#
_cell.length_a   1.000
_cell.length_b   1.000
_cell.length_c   1.000
_cell.angle_alpha   90.00
_cell.angle_beta   90.00
_cell.angle_gamma   90.00
#
_symmetry.space_group_name_H-M   'P 1'
#
loop_
_entity.id
_entity.type
_entity.pdbx_description
1 polymer ?
#
loop_
_entity_poly.entity_id
_entity_poly.type
_entity_poly.pdbx_seq_one_letter_code
_entity_poly.pdbx_strand_id
1 'polypeptide(L)'
;MNGSLVVDEVNDPAKDQVQDEFSKGSYCSELYEEVYRAKVSLCDRLGVQEDNDIETIMSNLTLIGRHLSMKMFDYGMDEAQKEAKTHI
;
A
#
# COMPACT_ATOMS: atom_id res chain seq x y z
N MET A 1 -13.13 -5.37 2.85
CA MET A 1 -12.12 -4.63 3.63
C MET A 1 -12.17 -3.20 3.12
N ASN A 2 -12.45 -2.17 3.94
CA ASN A 2 -12.80 -0.82 3.46
C ASN A 2 -11.58 0.06 3.08
N GLY A 3 -10.40 -0.53 2.88
CA GLY A 3 -9.20 0.19 2.42
C GLY A 3 -8.66 1.29 3.35
N SER A 4 -9.31 1.55 4.49
CA SER A 4 -8.90 2.61 5.42
C SER A 4 -7.72 2.13 6.24
N LEU A 5 -6.53 2.68 5.98
CA LEU A 5 -5.42 2.63 6.92
C LEU A 5 -5.74 3.57 8.08
N VAL A 6 -5.91 3.02 9.29
CA VAL A 6 -6.08 3.83 10.50
C VAL A 6 -4.72 4.40 10.86
N VAL A 7 -4.45 5.63 10.42
CA VAL A 7 -3.16 6.32 10.60
C VAL A 7 -2.97 6.80 12.06
N ASP A 8 -4.04 6.83 12.85
CA ASP A 8 -4.09 7.44 14.18
C ASP A 8 -3.52 6.57 15.32
N GLU A 9 -3.09 5.34 15.04
CA GLU A 9 -2.56 4.44 16.10
C GLU A 9 -1.04 4.45 16.24
N VAL A 10 -0.31 5.16 15.37
CA VAL A 10 1.17 5.17 15.42
C VAL A 10 1.68 6.43 16.14
N ASN A 11 2.08 6.26 17.40
CA ASN A 11 2.72 7.30 18.21
C ASN A 11 4.25 7.27 18.03
N ASP A 12 4.72 7.56 16.80
CA ASP A 12 6.13 7.59 16.43
C ASP A 12 6.49 8.97 15.85
N PRO A 13 7.50 9.70 16.39
CA PRO A 13 7.94 10.98 15.84
C PRO A 13 8.45 10.92 14.39
N ALA A 14 8.80 9.75 13.88
CA ALA A 14 9.16 9.54 12.47
C ALA A 14 7.93 9.47 11.54
N LYS A 15 6.71 9.38 12.08
CA LYS A 15 5.45 9.36 11.30
C LYS A 15 5.36 10.55 10.35
N ASP A 16 5.71 11.74 10.83
CA ASP A 16 5.63 12.98 10.04
C ASP A 16 6.72 13.07 8.95
N GLN A 17 7.72 12.18 8.98
CA GLN A 17 8.78 12.10 7.98
C GLN A 17 8.42 11.16 6.82
N VAL A 18 7.42 10.30 7.00
CA VAL A 18 6.96 9.39 5.95
C VAL A 18 5.91 10.10 5.11
N GLN A 19 6.20 10.25 3.82
CA GLN A 19 5.27 10.85 2.88
C GLN A 19 4.00 9.99 2.74
N ASP A 20 2.84 10.62 2.84
CA ASP A 20 1.56 9.99 2.53
C ASP A 20 1.40 9.83 1.01
N GLU A 21 1.76 8.66 0.51
CA GLU A 21 1.64 8.28 -0.89
C GLU A 21 0.18 8.09 -1.36
N PHE A 22 -0.82 8.21 -0.50
CA PHE A 22 -2.24 8.18 -0.90
C PHE A 22 -2.93 9.55 -0.82
N SER A 23 -2.20 10.59 -0.42
CA SER A 23 -2.67 11.97 -0.49
C SER A 23 -3.06 12.36 -1.92
N LYS A 24 -4.07 13.21 -2.08
CA LYS A 24 -4.62 13.54 -3.41
C LYS A 24 -3.54 14.06 -4.37
N GLY A 25 -3.37 13.38 -5.50
CA GLY A 25 -2.40 13.74 -6.55
C GLY A 25 -1.00 13.18 -6.34
N SER A 26 -0.79 12.33 -5.33
CA SER A 26 0.41 11.51 -5.22
C SER A 26 0.41 10.36 -6.23
N TYR A 27 1.57 9.71 -6.37
CA TYR A 27 1.74 8.59 -7.30
C TYR A 27 0.78 7.42 -7.02
N CYS A 28 0.70 6.94 -5.78
CA CYS A 28 -0.23 5.84 -5.47
C CYS A 28 -1.70 6.30 -5.51
N SER A 29 -2.01 7.58 -5.24
CA SER A 29 -3.37 8.12 -5.40
C SER A 29 -3.82 8.07 -6.86
N GLU A 30 -2.96 8.47 -7.80
CA GLU A 30 -3.27 8.44 -9.23
C GLU A 30 -3.44 7.01 -9.75
N LEU A 31 -2.52 6.09 -9.40
CA LEU A 31 -2.63 4.68 -9.78
C LEU A 31 -3.85 4.00 -9.17
N TYR A 32 -4.21 4.33 -7.93
CA TYR A 32 -5.40 3.80 -7.29
C TYR A 32 -6.67 4.22 -8.03
N GLU A 33 -6.76 5.49 -8.45
CA GLU A 33 -7.87 6.01 -9.24
C GLU A 33 -7.96 5.30 -10.61
N GLU A 34 -6.83 5.01 -11.27
CA GLU A 34 -6.82 4.24 -12.51
C GLU A 34 -7.34 2.81 -12.33
N VAL A 35 -6.90 2.12 -11.26
CA VAL A 35 -7.39 0.78 -10.91
C VAL A 35 -8.90 0.82 -10.62
N TYR A 36 -9.36 1.82 -9.88
CA TYR A 36 -10.79 1.99 -9.57
C TYR A 36 -11.62 2.19 -10.84
N ARG A 37 -11.18 3.07 -11.75
CA ARG A 37 -11.85 3.29 -13.04
C ARG A 37 -11.88 2.03 -13.90
N ALA A 38 -10.79 1.27 -13.91
CA ALA A 38 -10.72 0.00 -14.63
C ALA A 38 -11.70 -1.04 -14.05
N LYS A 39 -11.78 -1.15 -12.71
CA LYS A 39 -12.79 -1.99 -12.02
C LYS A 39 -14.20 -1.60 -12.44
N VAL A 40 -14.58 -0.32 -12.34
CA VAL A 40 -15.92 0.16 -12.68
C VAL A 40 -16.26 -0.15 -14.14
N SER A 41 -15.37 0.18 -15.07
CA SER A 41 -15.55 -0.09 -16.50
C SER A 41 -15.74 -1.58 -16.81
N LEU A 42 -15.02 -2.47 -16.10
CA LEU A 42 -15.17 -3.91 -16.25
C LEU A 42 -16.50 -4.42 -15.68
N CYS A 43 -16.88 -3.98 -14.48
CA CYS A 43 -18.17 -4.29 -13.86
C CYS A 43 -19.35 -3.88 -14.77
N ASP A 44 -19.30 -2.67 -15.32
CA ASP A 44 -20.31 -2.16 -16.26
C ASP A 44 -20.45 -3.04 -17.50
N ARG A 45 -19.33 -3.49 -18.07
CA ARG A 45 -19.31 -4.41 -19.23
C ARG A 45 -19.87 -5.80 -18.90
N LEU A 46 -19.71 -6.24 -17.66
CA LEU A 46 -20.23 -7.52 -17.16
C LEU A 46 -21.68 -7.42 -16.69
N GLY A 47 -22.25 -6.22 -16.57
CA GLY A 47 -23.60 -6.00 -16.06
C GLY A 47 -23.75 -6.31 -14.57
N VAL A 48 -22.65 -6.28 -13.82
CA VAL A 48 -22.61 -6.51 -12.37
C VAL A 48 -22.12 -5.26 -11.65
N GLN A 49 -22.46 -5.11 -10.38
CA GLN A 49 -21.92 -4.00 -9.57
C GLN A 49 -20.51 -4.32 -9.03
N GLU A 50 -20.30 -5.59 -8.66
CA GLU A 50 -19.03 -6.10 -8.15
C GLU A 50 -18.76 -7.47 -8.76
N ASP A 51 -17.48 -7.75 -8.96
CA ASP A 51 -16.99 -9.03 -9.45
C ASP A 51 -16.02 -9.64 -8.42
N ASN A 52 -16.29 -10.87 -8.02
CA ASN A 52 -15.53 -11.56 -6.98
C ASN A 52 -14.08 -11.83 -7.37
N ASP A 53 -13.81 -12.08 -8.65
CA ASP A 53 -12.46 -12.37 -9.11
C ASP A 53 -11.63 -11.08 -9.09
N ILE A 54 -12.21 -9.94 -9.50
CA ILE A 54 -11.55 -8.63 -9.39
C ILE A 54 -11.22 -8.31 -7.92
N GLU A 55 -12.19 -8.45 -7.01
CA GLU A 55 -11.97 -8.19 -5.58
C GLU A 55 -10.90 -9.11 -4.98
N THR A 56 -10.88 -10.38 -5.40
CA THR A 56 -9.87 -11.35 -4.99
C THR A 56 -8.47 -10.94 -5.50
N ILE A 57 -8.36 -10.52 -6.75
CA ILE A 57 -7.10 -10.04 -7.36
C ILE A 57 -6.60 -8.80 -6.60
N MET A 58 -7.43 -7.78 -6.42
CA MET A 58 -7.05 -6.54 -5.73
C MET A 58 -6.63 -6.80 -4.28
N SER A 59 -7.39 -7.63 -3.56
CA SER A 59 -7.08 -8.01 -2.18
C SER A 59 -5.74 -8.74 -2.08
N ASN A 60 -5.51 -9.73 -2.94
CA ASN A 60 -4.28 -10.51 -2.91
C ASN A 60 -3.06 -9.68 -3.32
N LEU A 61 -3.17 -8.81 -4.32
CA LEU A 61 -2.09 -7.91 -4.71
C LEU A 61 -1.74 -6.93 -3.58
N THR A 62 -2.74 -6.42 -2.86
CA THR A 62 -2.52 -5.56 -1.68
C THR A 62 -1.80 -6.32 -0.56
N LEU A 63 -2.18 -7.57 -0.30
CA LEU A 63 -1.53 -8.42 0.69
C LEU A 63 -0.08 -8.76 0.31
N ILE A 64 0.18 -9.06 -0.97
CA ILE A 64 1.53 -9.28 -1.50
C ILE A 64 2.37 -8.01 -1.32
N GLY A 65 1.84 -6.86 -1.72
CA GLY A 65 2.51 -5.56 -1.56
C GLY A 65 2.89 -5.30 -0.12
N ARG A 66 1.94 -5.46 0.82
CA ARG A 66 2.20 -5.35 2.26
C ARG A 66 3.31 -6.30 2.72
N HIS A 67 3.28 -7.57 2.31
CA HIS A 67 4.30 -8.53 2.69
C HIS A 67 5.69 -8.10 2.20
N LEU A 68 5.82 -7.69 0.93
CA LEU A 68 7.07 -7.21 0.36
C LEU A 68 7.58 -5.94 1.06
N SER A 69 6.70 -4.97 1.34
CA SER A 69 7.05 -3.75 2.08
C SER A 69 7.61 -4.06 3.46
N MET A 70 7.02 -5.01 4.19
CA MET A 70 7.56 -5.43 5.50
C MET A 70 8.93 -6.10 5.36
N LYS A 71 9.15 -6.95 4.35
CA LYS A 71 10.47 -7.55 4.11
C LYS A 71 11.54 -6.50 3.77
N MET A 72 11.17 -5.46 3.02
CA MET A 72 12.08 -4.35 2.72
C MET A 72 12.38 -3.50 3.95
N PHE A 73 11.40 -3.30 4.82
CA PHE A 73 11.60 -2.63 6.11
C PHE A 73 12.58 -3.42 7.00
N ASP A 74 12.35 -4.73 7.16
CA ASP A 74 13.26 -5.62 7.91
C ASP A 74 14.70 -5.53 7.36
N TYR A 75 14.84 -5.58 6.03
CA TYR A 75 16.13 -5.44 5.37
C TYR A 75 16.82 -4.09 5.68
N GLY A 76 16.08 -2.98 5.60
CA GLY A 76 16.62 -1.66 5.94
C GLY A 76 17.08 -1.56 7.39
N MET A 77 16.34 -2.17 8.32
CA MET A 77 16.72 -2.25 9.74
C MET A 77 18.02 -3.05 9.95
N ASP A 78 18.17 -4.17 9.24
CA ASP A 78 19.38 -5.00 9.30
C ASP A 78 20.62 -4.25 8.78
N GLU A 79 20.49 -3.52 7.67
CA GLU A 79 21.60 -2.73 7.10
C GLU A 79 22.00 -1.59 8.04
N ALA A 80 21.05 -0.85 8.61
CA ALA A 80 21.34 0.21 9.58
C ALA A 80 22.10 -0.30 10.82
N GLN A 81 21.76 -1.51 11.31
CA GLN A 81 22.48 -2.14 12.41
C GLN A 81 23.90 -2.55 12.04
N LYS A 82 24.15 -2.97 10.79
CA LYS A 82 25.50 -3.32 10.32
C LYS A 82 26.39 -2.08 10.23
N GLU A 83 25.88 -0.98 9.70
CA GLU A 83 26.61 0.29 9.64
C GLU A 83 26.99 0.78 11.03
N ALA A 84 26.06 0.74 11.99
CA ALA A 84 26.32 1.14 13.38
C ALA A 84 27.43 0.29 14.05
N LYS A 85 27.53 -1.00 13.73
CA LYS A 85 28.58 -1.89 14.26
C LYS A 85 29.93 -1.71 13.58
N THR A 86 29.98 -1.15 12.38
CA THR A 86 31.21 -0.96 11.60
C THR A 86 31.95 0.33 11.97
N HIS A 87 31.26 1.26 12.64
CA HIS A 87 31.81 2.53 13.11
C HIS A 87 32.15 2.56 14.63
N ILE A 88 32.23 1.39 15.26
CA ILE A 88 32.76 1.17 16.62
C ILE A 88 34.11 0.47 16.52
#